data_AF-A0A926WII7-F1
#
_entry.id   AF-A0A926WII7-F1
#
_cell.length_a   1.000
_cell.length_b   1.000
_cell.length_c   1.000
_cell.angle_alpha   90.00
_cell.angle_beta   90.00
_cell.angle_gamma   90.00
#
_symmetry.space_group_name_H-M   'P 1'
#
loop_
_entity.id
_entity.type
_entity.pdbx_description
1 polymer ?
#
loop_
_entity_poly.entity_id
_entity_poly.type
_entity_poly.pdbx_seq_one_letter_code
_entity_poly.pdbx_strand_id
1 'polypeptide(L)'
;MIENRHNSNRNIIRRIIVRGNLVLDTPTCLGSGDADNLIDLPLLRDTISNHALLTGSSVAGALRNYLREHNKGYQLKDYRHELVTKLFGDLFAYHNEVNITDEKEKIKIKSQDNQSLLIIDDSISNSTIQTELRDSVKIDSVTRTAADKAKYDLELLQAGTEFPLCFELLIEKGSDEPSLLKGLAIALQGLEPVEGLEQGEISLGIKKHRGFGRCHVNEWQVWQFDLTDHQQRLDWLKFEHWHSGLFPDYPTHTSIAKALNVSLGEKDDQREFCKIDATFTLASPLLIRSGQASNDKAPDVVHLKSRRNGELKPVLSGTSLAGVLRHRAEKIVNTLTECKKPLVTKRIIKEIFGFVPDKKYQSEIEDIDQNNEKAKASRLIVHESVIENTTDLVQNRIAIDRFTGGTLHGALFNEQPIFPKKDTHLKLNLELRNPEDYEIGLLLLLLKDLWTGDLPVGGTSSIGRGRLQGKDATITLRIKQEKRKLIIEQSENNQSLIIREDDPESTDNTAEYLQYFLDELNKELKK
;
A
#
# COMPACT_ATOMS: atom_id res chain seq x y z
N MET A 1 29.89 14.69 -40.65
CA MET A 1 28.94 13.75 -40.02
C MET A 1 27.79 14.51 -39.34
N ILE A 2 26.97 15.23 -40.11
CA ILE A 2 25.83 16.04 -39.56
C ILE A 2 24.53 15.72 -40.35
N GLU A 3 24.42 14.51 -40.91
CA GLU A 3 23.40 14.24 -41.94
C GLU A 3 22.42 13.11 -41.61
N ASN A 4 22.19 12.77 -40.33
CA ASN A 4 21.25 11.70 -39.97
C ASN A 4 20.36 11.98 -38.74
N ARG A 5 20.10 13.24 -38.39
CA ARG A 5 19.14 13.59 -37.33
C ARG A 5 17.72 13.91 -37.83
N HIS A 6 17.45 13.83 -39.13
CA HIS A 6 16.17 14.21 -39.73
C HIS A 6 15.22 13.04 -40.09
N ASN A 7 15.55 11.79 -39.76
CA ASN A 7 14.61 10.70 -39.96
C ASN A 7 13.68 10.53 -38.74
N SER A 8 12.38 10.68 -39.02
CA SER A 8 11.19 10.42 -38.21
C SER A 8 10.70 11.53 -37.28
N ASN A 9 9.98 12.51 -37.85
CA ASN A 9 8.91 13.15 -37.09
C ASN A 9 7.97 12.05 -36.58
N ARG A 10 7.64 12.06 -35.28
CA ARG A 10 6.64 11.15 -34.70
C ARG A 10 5.33 11.39 -35.45
N ASN A 11 4.89 10.40 -36.24
CA ASN A 11 3.73 10.53 -37.09
C ASN A 11 2.45 10.30 -36.26
N ILE A 12 2.17 11.24 -35.35
CA ILE A 12 1.03 11.15 -34.43
C ILE A 12 -0.25 11.36 -35.23
N ILE A 13 -1.09 10.33 -35.27
CA ILE A 13 -2.36 10.33 -36.01
C ILE A 13 -3.55 10.55 -35.08
N ARG A 14 -3.43 10.24 -33.79
CA ARG A 14 -4.51 10.42 -32.81
C ARG A 14 -3.97 10.81 -31.44
N ARG A 15 -4.72 11.63 -30.72
CA ARG A 15 -4.45 12.00 -29.32
C ARG A 15 -5.65 11.69 -28.46
N ILE A 16 -5.39 11.12 -27.29
CA ILE A 16 -6.43 10.76 -26.34
C ILE A 16 -6.09 11.43 -25.01
N ILE A 17 -6.99 12.29 -24.55
CA ILE A 17 -6.84 12.97 -23.27
C ILE A 17 -7.76 12.30 -22.27
N VAL A 18 -7.24 11.97 -21.10
CA VAL A 18 -7.98 11.41 -19.98
C VAL A 18 -7.78 12.31 -18.77
N ARG A 19 -8.89 12.73 -18.15
CA ARG A 19 -8.87 13.46 -16.88
C ARG A 19 -9.66 12.73 -15.82
N GLY A 20 -9.18 12.84 -14.58
CA GLY A 20 -9.83 12.29 -13.39
C GLY A 20 -9.51 13.14 -12.17
N ASN A 21 -10.29 13.00 -11.10
CA ASN A 21 -9.99 13.64 -9.82
C ASN A 21 -9.57 12.58 -8.81
N LEU A 22 -8.30 12.60 -8.40
CA LEU A 22 -7.74 11.66 -7.43
C LEU A 22 -8.00 12.16 -6.01
N VAL A 23 -8.55 11.32 -5.15
CA VAL A 23 -8.78 11.61 -3.74
C VAL A 23 -7.86 10.74 -2.90
N LEU A 24 -7.16 11.32 -1.92
CA LEU A 24 -6.37 10.57 -0.94
C LEU A 24 -7.28 10.01 0.17
N ASP A 25 -7.37 8.69 0.31
CA ASP A 25 -8.21 8.02 1.33
C ASP A 25 -7.51 7.90 2.69
N THR A 26 -6.18 7.91 2.67
CA THR A 26 -5.37 7.86 3.89
C THR A 26 -4.27 8.91 3.88
N PRO A 27 -3.66 9.19 5.04
CA PRO A 27 -2.60 10.16 5.12
C PRO A 27 -1.44 9.75 4.22
N THR A 28 -0.87 10.73 3.52
CA THR A 28 0.08 10.48 2.44
C THR A 28 1.30 11.37 2.60
N CYS A 29 2.49 10.79 2.52
CA CYS A 29 3.74 11.53 2.44
C CYS A 29 4.24 11.53 0.99
N LEU A 30 4.20 12.67 0.33
CA LEU A 30 4.85 12.91 -0.95
C LEU A 30 6.18 13.61 -0.64
N GLY A 31 7.24 12.83 -0.45
CA GLY A 31 8.56 13.38 -0.10
C GLY A 31 9.29 13.93 -1.33
N SER A 32 10.02 15.03 -1.16
CA SER A 32 10.86 15.63 -2.22
C SER A 32 12.17 14.90 -2.45
N GLY A 33 12.56 13.99 -1.55
CA GLY A 33 13.88 13.36 -1.56
C GLY A 33 15.00 14.23 -0.95
N ASP A 34 14.70 15.49 -0.60
CA ASP A 34 15.63 16.38 0.11
C ASP A 34 15.50 16.21 1.62
N ALA A 35 16.63 15.98 2.29
CA ALA A 35 16.74 15.73 3.72
C ALA A 35 17.10 16.99 4.55
N ASP A 36 17.12 18.18 3.94
CA ASP A 36 17.68 19.40 4.55
C ASP A 36 16.69 20.24 5.39
N ASN A 37 15.56 19.66 5.82
CA ASN A 37 14.56 20.37 6.64
C ASN A 37 14.57 19.92 8.12
N LEU A 38 14.00 20.75 9.00
CA LEU A 38 13.81 20.49 10.45
C LEU A 38 12.97 19.23 10.77
N ILE A 39 12.34 18.63 9.76
CA ILE A 39 11.55 17.40 9.81
C ILE A 39 12.20 16.40 8.85
N ASP A 40 12.36 15.14 9.27
CA ASP A 40 13.10 14.12 8.53
C ASP A 40 12.60 13.87 7.09
N LEU A 41 11.31 14.12 6.83
CA LEU A 41 10.64 13.92 5.53
C LEU A 41 9.59 15.03 5.28
N PRO A 42 9.98 16.17 4.69
CA PRO A 42 9.05 17.25 4.37
C PRO A 42 8.15 16.89 3.18
N LEU A 43 6.92 17.42 3.19
CA LEU A 43 6.02 17.32 2.04
C LEU A 43 6.51 18.17 0.87
N LEU A 44 6.33 17.65 -0.35
CA LEU A 44 6.58 18.37 -1.60
C LEU A 44 5.43 19.37 -1.87
N ARG A 45 5.77 20.65 -1.99
CA ARG A 45 4.82 21.77 -2.05
C ARG A 45 5.08 22.62 -3.29
N ASP A 46 4.03 23.21 -3.82
CA ASP A 46 4.17 24.32 -4.76
C ASP A 46 4.73 25.55 -4.05
N THR A 47 5.78 26.14 -4.63
CA THR A 47 6.54 27.25 -4.02
C THR A 47 5.77 28.56 -4.03
N ILE A 48 4.71 28.68 -4.82
CA ILE A 48 3.93 29.91 -5.02
C ILE A 48 2.65 29.90 -4.19
N SER A 49 1.90 28.79 -4.21
CA SER A 49 0.51 28.75 -3.74
C SER A 49 0.28 27.97 -2.44
N ASN A 50 1.32 27.35 -1.86
CA ASN A 50 1.23 26.49 -0.66
C ASN A 50 0.20 25.34 -0.81
N HIS A 51 0.04 24.86 -2.04
CA HIS A 51 -0.68 23.64 -2.36
C HIS A 51 0.28 22.45 -2.40
N ALA A 52 -0.27 21.25 -2.21
CA ALA A 52 0.52 20.03 -2.35
C ALA A 52 0.79 19.80 -3.83
N LEU A 53 1.99 19.32 -4.15
CA LEU A 53 2.35 18.96 -5.52
C LEU A 53 2.53 17.45 -5.61
N LEU A 54 1.77 16.83 -6.51
CA LEU A 54 1.89 15.44 -6.91
C LEU A 54 2.56 15.40 -8.28
N THR A 55 3.80 14.92 -8.32
CA THR A 55 4.56 14.90 -9.58
C THR A 55 4.02 13.84 -10.54
N GLY A 56 3.95 14.17 -11.81
CA GLY A 56 3.63 13.26 -12.90
C GLY A 56 4.63 12.09 -12.96
N SER A 57 5.87 12.30 -12.54
CA SER A 57 6.86 11.21 -12.37
C SER A 57 6.47 10.19 -11.30
N SER A 58 5.88 10.64 -10.18
CA SER A 58 5.40 9.76 -9.11
C SER A 58 4.19 8.95 -9.57
N VAL A 59 3.26 9.60 -10.27
CA VAL A 59 2.09 8.96 -10.87
C VAL A 59 2.51 7.97 -11.95
N ALA A 60 3.41 8.37 -12.85
CA ALA A 60 3.98 7.52 -13.89
C ALA A 60 4.63 6.26 -13.31
N GLY A 61 5.44 6.41 -12.26
CA GLY A 61 6.08 5.29 -11.58
C GLY A 61 5.07 4.32 -10.96
N ALA A 62 4.01 4.85 -10.33
CA ALA A 62 2.95 4.04 -9.73
C ALA A 62 2.14 3.27 -10.78
N LEU A 63 1.66 3.96 -11.82
CA LEU A 63 0.90 3.38 -12.93
C LEU A 63 1.71 2.35 -13.71
N ARG A 64 2.98 2.65 -14.02
CA ARG A 64 3.92 1.72 -14.66
C ARG A 64 4.10 0.45 -13.84
N ASN A 65 4.30 0.61 -12.53
CA ASN A 65 4.48 -0.53 -11.62
C ASN A 65 3.23 -1.40 -11.55
N TYR A 66 2.05 -0.79 -11.45
CA TYR A 66 0.78 -1.51 -11.44
C TYR A 66 0.57 -2.27 -12.75
N LEU A 67 0.74 -1.63 -13.90
CA LEU A 67 0.60 -2.28 -15.21
C LEU A 67 1.57 -3.46 -15.36
N ARG A 68 2.83 -3.30 -14.92
CA ARG A 68 3.81 -4.38 -14.94
C ARG A 68 3.37 -5.55 -14.06
N GLU A 69 2.99 -5.27 -12.82
CA GLU A 69 2.55 -6.29 -11.87
C GLU A 69 1.30 -7.02 -12.39
N HIS A 70 0.33 -6.28 -12.93
CA HIS A 70 -0.87 -6.85 -13.54
C HIS A 70 -0.53 -7.75 -14.73
N ASN A 71 0.34 -7.33 -15.65
CA ASN A 71 0.65 -8.12 -16.85
C ASN A 71 1.57 -9.33 -16.62
N LYS A 72 2.38 -9.33 -15.55
CA LYS A 72 3.44 -10.33 -15.36
C LYS A 72 3.42 -11.04 -14.01
N GLY A 73 2.85 -10.41 -12.99
CA GLY A 73 2.98 -10.81 -11.60
C GLY A 73 3.98 -9.94 -10.83
N TYR A 74 4.01 -10.14 -9.51
CA TYR A 74 4.83 -9.34 -8.61
C TYR A 74 6.33 -9.63 -8.76
N GLN A 75 7.17 -8.61 -8.50
CA GLN A 75 8.65 -8.71 -8.44
C GLN A 75 9.37 -9.11 -9.74
N LEU A 76 8.66 -9.22 -10.87
CA LEU A 76 9.26 -9.45 -12.18
C LEU A 76 9.75 -8.14 -12.82
N LYS A 77 10.81 -8.24 -13.64
CA LYS A 77 11.46 -7.11 -14.31
C LYS A 77 10.81 -6.80 -15.68
N ASP A 78 10.93 -5.55 -16.12
CA ASP A 78 10.56 -5.11 -17.47
C ASP A 78 11.60 -5.55 -18.52
N TYR A 79 11.13 -5.85 -19.72
CA TYR A 79 11.98 -6.05 -20.91
C TYR A 79 11.54 -5.11 -22.04
N ARG A 80 12.42 -4.87 -23.01
CA ARG A 80 12.12 -4.03 -24.19
C ARG A 80 10.93 -4.54 -24.98
N HIS A 81 10.25 -3.60 -25.64
CA HIS A 81 9.09 -3.83 -26.53
C HIS A 81 7.84 -4.43 -25.86
N GLU A 82 7.82 -4.46 -24.53
CA GLU A 82 6.64 -4.84 -23.77
C GLU A 82 5.62 -3.70 -23.72
N LEU A 83 4.37 -4.02 -23.39
CA LEU A 83 3.30 -3.02 -23.32
C LEU A 83 3.64 -1.87 -22.36
N VAL A 84 4.21 -2.19 -21.20
CA VAL A 84 4.65 -1.21 -20.19
C VAL A 84 5.67 -0.23 -20.76
N THR A 85 6.67 -0.73 -21.51
CA THR A 85 7.74 0.10 -22.06
C THR A 85 7.29 0.90 -23.28
N LYS A 86 6.34 0.37 -24.07
CA LYS A 86 5.70 1.12 -25.16
C LYS A 86 4.91 2.31 -24.61
N LEU A 87 4.20 2.14 -23.50
CA LEU A 87 3.38 3.20 -22.91
C LEU A 87 4.24 4.24 -22.16
N PHE A 88 5.06 3.80 -21.22
CA PHE A 88 5.82 4.66 -20.31
C PHE A 88 7.26 4.95 -20.77
N GLY A 89 7.68 4.44 -21.93
CA GLY A 89 9.03 4.58 -22.45
C GLY A 89 10.02 3.57 -21.86
N ASP A 90 11.20 3.51 -22.44
CA ASP A 90 12.28 2.66 -21.97
C ASP A 90 13.08 3.28 -20.81
N LEU A 91 13.59 2.44 -19.89
CA LEU A 91 14.42 2.88 -18.76
C LEU A 91 15.89 3.05 -19.18
N PHE A 92 16.61 3.99 -18.55
CA PHE A 92 17.98 4.40 -18.91
C PHE A 92 19.07 3.30 -18.86
N ALA A 93 18.77 2.13 -18.29
CA ALA A 93 19.62 0.94 -18.29
C ALA A 93 18.81 -0.32 -17.95
N TYR A 94 18.52 -1.16 -18.94
CA TYR A 94 17.95 -2.48 -18.68
C TYR A 94 19.00 -3.45 -18.12
N HIS A 95 18.56 -4.54 -17.48
CA HIS A 95 19.47 -5.50 -16.82
C HIS A 95 20.53 -6.08 -17.78
N ASN A 96 20.17 -6.20 -19.06
CA ASN A 96 21.04 -6.64 -20.16
C ASN A 96 22.14 -5.63 -20.55
N GLU A 97 22.09 -4.39 -20.06
CA GLU A 97 23.12 -3.36 -20.33
C GLU A 97 24.18 -3.25 -19.23
N VAL A 98 23.88 -3.78 -18.04
CA VAL A 98 24.75 -3.64 -16.85
C VAL A 98 26.13 -4.25 -17.09
N ASN A 99 26.21 -5.29 -17.93
CA ASN A 99 27.45 -6.01 -18.24
C ASN A 99 28.08 -5.59 -19.58
N ILE A 100 27.48 -4.66 -20.34
CA ILE A 100 28.06 -4.19 -21.60
C ILE A 100 29.08 -3.11 -21.26
N THR A 101 30.32 -3.30 -21.69
CA THR A 101 31.42 -2.33 -21.49
C THR A 101 31.70 -1.50 -22.74
N ASP A 102 31.34 -1.98 -23.94
CA ASP A 102 31.52 -1.24 -25.19
C ASP A 102 30.49 -0.12 -25.36
N GLU A 103 30.98 1.12 -25.50
CA GLU A 103 30.14 2.30 -25.69
C GLU A 103 29.39 2.29 -27.03
N LYS A 104 29.97 1.71 -28.08
CA LYS A 104 29.32 1.65 -29.40
C LYS A 104 28.11 0.72 -29.37
N GLU A 105 28.25 -0.43 -28.71
CA GLU A 105 27.15 -1.36 -28.48
C GLU A 105 26.05 -0.73 -27.63
N LYS A 106 26.39 0.00 -26.55
CA LYS A 106 25.41 0.77 -25.76
C LYS A 106 24.65 1.79 -26.59
N ILE A 107 25.33 2.58 -27.42
CA ILE A 107 24.68 3.60 -28.27
C ILE A 107 23.75 2.94 -29.28
N LYS A 108 24.15 1.82 -29.89
CA LYS A 108 23.33 1.07 -30.85
C LYS A 108 22.08 0.46 -30.19
N ILE A 109 22.21 0.00 -28.95
CA ILE A 109 21.08 -0.51 -28.18
C ILE A 109 20.14 0.64 -27.78
N LYS A 110 20.68 1.76 -27.29
CA LYS A 110 19.89 2.95 -26.92
C LYS A 110 19.19 3.61 -28.10
N SER A 111 19.71 3.46 -29.32
CA SER A 111 19.00 3.95 -30.51
C SER A 111 17.70 3.18 -30.80
N GLN A 112 17.45 2.05 -30.11
CA GLN A 112 16.22 1.27 -30.20
C GLN A 112 15.26 1.55 -29.04
N ASP A 113 15.61 2.46 -28.14
CA ASP A 113 14.77 2.82 -27.01
C ASP A 113 13.54 3.61 -27.47
N ASN A 114 12.41 3.24 -26.89
CA ASN A 114 11.12 3.86 -27.14
C ASN A 114 10.96 5.07 -26.23
N GLN A 115 10.58 6.20 -26.83
CA GLN A 115 10.06 7.32 -26.07
C GLN A 115 8.69 6.96 -25.50
N SER A 116 8.34 7.54 -24.36
CA SER A 116 7.00 7.38 -23.83
C SER A 116 5.95 7.93 -24.82
N LEU A 117 4.84 7.20 -24.92
CA LEU A 117 3.64 7.60 -25.65
C LEU A 117 2.61 8.24 -24.71
N LEU A 118 2.79 8.15 -23.40
CA LEU A 118 1.90 8.68 -22.39
C LEU A 118 2.54 9.88 -21.70
N ILE A 119 1.94 11.05 -21.90
CA ILE A 119 2.27 12.27 -21.16
C ILE A 119 1.44 12.27 -19.88
N ILE A 120 2.09 12.58 -18.76
CA ILE A 120 1.50 12.62 -17.44
C ILE A 120 1.87 13.95 -16.82
N ASP A 121 0.86 14.77 -16.57
CA ASP A 121 1.08 16.10 -16.03
C ASP A 121 1.31 16.05 -14.51
N ASP A 122 2.08 17.01 -14.01
CA ASP A 122 2.11 17.30 -12.59
C ASP A 122 0.73 17.81 -12.13
N SER A 123 0.34 17.48 -10.91
CA SER A 123 -0.93 17.89 -10.33
C SER A 123 -0.73 18.69 -9.05
N ILE A 124 -1.41 19.82 -8.95
CA ILE A 124 -1.46 20.65 -7.75
C ILE A 124 -2.80 20.37 -7.06
N SER A 125 -2.78 20.24 -5.72
CA SER A 125 -4.01 19.96 -4.98
C SER A 125 -5.08 21.03 -5.18
N ASN A 126 -6.36 20.66 -5.12
CA ASN A 126 -7.48 21.63 -5.24
C ASN A 126 -7.58 22.58 -4.03
N SER A 127 -7.00 22.18 -2.90
CA SER A 127 -7.01 22.93 -1.65
C SER A 127 -5.60 23.10 -1.08
N THR A 128 -5.41 24.17 -0.31
CA THR A 128 -4.15 24.43 0.40
C THR A 128 -3.81 23.30 1.35
N ILE A 129 -2.52 23.05 1.56
CA ILE A 129 -2.03 21.92 2.35
C ILE A 129 -2.65 21.91 3.76
N GLN A 130 -3.25 20.78 4.12
CA GLN A 130 -3.60 20.44 5.48
C GLN A 130 -2.77 19.24 5.91
N THR A 131 -1.97 19.41 6.98
CA THR A 131 -1.03 18.37 7.44
C THR A 131 -1.50 17.68 8.72
N GLU A 132 -1.06 16.43 8.87
CA GLU A 132 -1.13 15.65 10.10
C GLU A 132 0.31 15.21 10.44
N LEU A 133 0.73 15.39 11.70
CA LEU A 133 2.04 14.94 12.18
C LEU A 133 1.91 13.59 12.87
N ARG A 134 2.82 12.66 12.56
CA ARG A 134 2.85 11.32 13.17
C ARG A 134 4.24 10.88 13.58
N ASP A 135 4.34 10.46 14.84
CA ASP A 135 5.53 9.80 15.37
C ASP A 135 5.53 8.31 15.00
N SER A 136 6.71 7.79 14.68
CA SER A 136 6.96 6.36 14.49
C SER A 136 8.14 5.91 15.35
N VAL A 137 7.99 4.78 16.03
CA VAL A 137 9.07 4.13 16.79
C VAL A 137 9.25 2.68 16.37
N LYS A 138 10.50 2.23 16.27
CA LYS A 138 10.82 0.80 16.12
C LYS A 138 10.85 0.14 17.50
N ILE A 139 10.25 -1.04 17.65
CA ILE A 139 10.22 -1.81 18.91
C ILE A 139 11.12 -3.04 18.76
N ASP A 140 11.91 -3.33 19.79
CA ASP A 140 12.72 -4.55 19.89
C ASP A 140 11.85 -5.77 20.23
N SER A 141 12.06 -6.89 19.54
CA SER A 141 11.24 -8.09 19.69
C SER A 141 11.42 -8.82 21.02
N VAL A 142 12.60 -8.70 21.63
CA VAL A 142 12.97 -9.39 22.86
C VAL A 142 12.61 -8.53 24.06
N THR A 143 13.06 -7.28 24.09
CA THR A 143 12.88 -6.38 25.24
C THR A 143 11.52 -5.70 25.25
N ARG A 144 10.84 -5.62 24.09
CA ARG A 144 9.60 -4.85 23.87
C ARG A 144 9.75 -3.35 24.19
N THR A 145 10.97 -2.82 24.11
CA THR A 145 11.26 -1.39 24.28
C THR A 145 11.46 -0.72 22.92
N ALA A 146 11.34 0.61 22.87
CA ALA A 146 11.76 1.36 21.68
C ALA A 146 13.26 1.12 21.42
N ALA A 147 13.61 0.84 20.16
CA ALA A 147 15.00 0.69 19.73
C ALA A 147 15.68 2.07 19.73
N ASP A 148 16.96 2.10 20.12
CA ASP A 148 17.74 3.34 20.19
C ASP A 148 17.80 4.06 18.83
N LYS A 149 17.67 5.39 18.84
CA LYS A 149 17.70 6.28 17.65
C LYS A 149 16.72 5.92 16.51
N ALA A 150 15.60 5.29 16.83
CA ALA A 150 14.61 4.85 15.84
C ALA A 150 13.25 5.56 15.97
N LYS A 151 13.24 6.81 16.46
CA LYS A 151 12.08 7.71 16.43
C LYS A 151 12.16 8.56 15.16
N TYR A 152 11.07 8.65 14.42
CA TYR A 152 10.94 9.48 13.22
C TYR A 152 9.61 10.23 13.25
N ASP A 153 9.62 11.50 12.88
CA ASP A 153 8.43 12.34 12.82
C ASP A 153 8.07 12.57 11.34
N LEU A 154 6.82 12.24 10.98
CA LEU A 154 6.32 12.29 9.60
C LEU A 154 5.29 13.40 9.45
N GLU A 155 5.50 14.29 8.48
CA GLU A 155 4.48 15.22 8.01
C GLU A 155 3.69 14.57 6.88
N LEU A 156 2.37 14.48 7.03
CA LEU A 156 1.48 13.76 6.11
C LEU A 156 0.39 14.71 5.60
N LEU A 157 0.07 14.63 4.31
CA LEU A 157 -1.16 15.20 3.76
C LEU A 157 -2.36 14.49 4.39
N GLN A 158 -3.39 15.25 4.76
CA GLN A 158 -4.62 14.68 5.29
C GLN A 158 -5.42 13.93 4.22
N ALA A 159 -6.15 12.90 4.65
CA ALA A 159 -7.12 12.23 3.80
C ALA A 159 -8.23 13.21 3.36
N GLY A 160 -8.70 13.06 2.13
CA GLY A 160 -9.61 13.99 1.45
C GLY A 160 -8.90 15.04 0.60
N THR A 161 -7.56 15.09 0.59
CA THR A 161 -6.84 15.97 -0.36
C THR A 161 -7.05 15.46 -1.78
N GLU A 162 -7.43 16.36 -2.68
CA GLU A 162 -7.77 16.03 -4.06
C GLU A 162 -6.73 16.57 -5.05
N PHE A 163 -6.47 15.80 -6.11
CA PHE A 163 -5.53 16.11 -7.18
C PHE A 163 -6.19 15.89 -8.55
N PRO A 164 -6.41 16.94 -9.35
CA PRO A 164 -6.86 16.80 -10.72
C PRO A 164 -5.75 16.18 -11.58
N LEU A 165 -6.00 15.01 -12.15
CA LEU A 165 -5.06 14.28 -12.99
C LEU A 165 -5.36 14.51 -14.47
N CYS A 166 -4.29 14.66 -15.27
CA CYS A 166 -4.38 14.79 -16.72
C CYS A 166 -3.35 13.86 -17.37
N PHE A 167 -3.83 13.06 -18.32
CA PHE A 167 -3.05 12.11 -19.10
C PHE A 167 -3.29 12.36 -20.59
N GLU A 168 -2.24 12.34 -21.39
CA GLU A 168 -2.36 12.42 -22.85
C GLU A 168 -1.61 11.27 -23.53
N LEU A 169 -2.36 10.36 -24.16
CA LEU A 169 -1.82 9.25 -24.94
C LEU A 169 -1.69 9.65 -26.41
N LEU A 170 -0.48 9.48 -26.93
CA LEU A 170 -0.11 9.71 -28.31
C LEU A 170 -0.20 8.40 -29.10
N ILE A 171 -0.97 8.38 -30.18
CA ILE A 171 -1.05 7.24 -31.10
C ILE A 171 -0.31 7.61 -32.39
N GLU A 172 0.77 6.87 -32.64
CA GLU A 172 1.57 7.00 -33.86
C GLU A 172 1.06 6.09 -34.98
N LYS A 173 1.26 6.51 -36.23
CA LYS A 173 0.94 5.69 -37.40
C LYS A 173 1.71 4.36 -37.35
N GLY A 174 0.97 3.26 -37.35
CA GLY A 174 1.54 1.90 -37.31
C GLY A 174 1.78 1.35 -35.91
N SER A 175 1.40 2.08 -34.85
CA SER A 175 1.36 1.52 -33.50
C SER A 175 0.18 0.56 -33.32
N ASP A 176 0.31 -0.34 -32.35
CA ASP A 176 -0.78 -1.23 -31.94
C ASP A 176 -1.71 -0.49 -30.97
N GLU A 177 -2.59 0.33 -31.54
CA GLU A 177 -3.53 1.17 -30.80
C GLU A 177 -4.42 0.38 -29.81
N PRO A 178 -5.05 -0.76 -30.17
CA PRO A 178 -5.84 -1.54 -29.22
C PRO A 178 -5.04 -1.98 -27.99
N SER A 179 -3.79 -2.44 -28.18
CA SER A 179 -2.93 -2.81 -27.06
C SER A 179 -2.56 -1.63 -26.19
N LEU A 180 -2.27 -0.46 -26.76
CA LEU A 180 -1.96 0.76 -26.00
C LEU A 180 -3.15 1.24 -25.18
N LEU A 181 -4.36 1.24 -25.76
CA LEU A 181 -5.61 1.54 -25.07
C LEU A 181 -5.85 0.58 -23.91
N LYS A 182 -5.63 -0.72 -24.13
CA LYS A 182 -5.73 -1.74 -23.09
C LYS A 182 -4.73 -1.52 -21.96
N GLY A 183 -3.48 -1.19 -22.30
CA GLY A 183 -2.45 -0.87 -21.31
C GLY A 183 -2.79 0.36 -20.49
N LEU A 184 -3.31 1.42 -21.13
CA LEU A 184 -3.75 2.63 -20.44
C LEU A 184 -4.96 2.32 -19.51
N ALA A 185 -5.94 1.57 -20.01
CA ALA A 185 -7.12 1.19 -19.24
C ALA A 185 -6.72 0.38 -17.99
N ILE A 186 -5.87 -0.64 -18.13
CA ILE A 186 -5.36 -1.41 -16.98
C ILE A 186 -4.58 -0.49 -16.04
N ALA A 187 -3.69 0.37 -16.53
CA ALA A 187 -2.93 1.26 -15.66
C ALA A 187 -3.83 2.17 -14.80
N LEU A 188 -4.84 2.78 -15.42
CA LEU A 188 -5.75 3.73 -14.75
C LEU A 188 -6.81 3.03 -13.89
N GLN A 189 -7.26 1.82 -14.23
CA GLN A 189 -8.21 1.06 -13.41
C GLN A 189 -7.66 0.81 -11.99
N GLY A 190 -6.33 0.76 -11.83
CA GLY A 190 -5.72 0.57 -10.51
C GLY A 190 -5.98 1.74 -9.55
N LEU A 191 -6.45 2.89 -10.06
CA LEU A 191 -6.93 4.02 -9.27
C LEU A 191 -8.46 3.97 -9.05
N GLU A 192 -9.20 3.09 -9.69
CA GLU A 192 -10.66 2.99 -9.51
C GLU A 192 -11.00 2.23 -8.22
N PRO A 193 -12.09 2.59 -7.52
CA PRO A 193 -12.58 1.80 -6.40
C PRO A 193 -12.86 0.35 -6.78
N VAL A 194 -12.38 -0.59 -5.97
CA VAL A 194 -12.60 -2.03 -6.16
C VAL A 194 -13.89 -2.47 -5.46
N GLU A 195 -14.64 -3.42 -6.02
CA GLU A 195 -15.83 -3.96 -5.35
C GLU A 195 -15.55 -4.40 -3.90
N GLY A 196 -16.31 -3.85 -2.95
CA GLY A 196 -16.15 -4.09 -1.51
C GLY A 196 -15.14 -3.17 -0.79
N LEU A 197 -14.40 -2.34 -1.51
CA LEU A 197 -13.51 -1.30 -0.98
C LEU A 197 -13.80 0.06 -1.62
N GLU A 198 -13.99 1.10 -0.82
CA GLU A 198 -14.17 2.47 -1.35
C GLU A 198 -12.84 3.10 -1.84
N GLN A 199 -11.88 2.29 -2.30
CA GLN A 199 -10.48 2.65 -2.53
C GLN A 199 -9.90 1.92 -3.74
N GLY A 200 -8.91 2.53 -4.40
CA GLY A 200 -8.14 1.90 -5.47
C GLY A 200 -7.04 0.96 -4.97
N GLU A 201 -6.48 0.18 -5.90
CA GLU A 201 -5.39 -0.77 -5.64
C GLU A 201 -4.01 -0.09 -5.57
N ILE A 202 -3.86 1.04 -6.25
CA ILE A 202 -2.63 1.83 -6.26
C ILE A 202 -2.57 2.69 -4.99
N SER A 203 -1.37 2.75 -4.41
CA SER A 203 -1.05 3.70 -3.34
C SER A 203 0.14 4.57 -3.74
N LEU A 204 0.16 5.82 -3.27
CA LEU A 204 1.16 6.83 -3.59
C LEU A 204 2.05 7.17 -2.38
N GLY A 205 3.26 7.66 -2.65
CA GLY A 205 4.18 8.08 -1.60
C GLY A 205 4.87 6.95 -0.83
N ILE A 206 5.27 7.23 0.42
CA ILE A 206 6.04 6.30 1.27
C ILE A 206 5.14 5.39 2.11
N LYS A 207 5.71 4.30 2.66
CA LYS A 207 5.03 3.38 3.60
C LYS A 207 3.67 2.85 3.09
N LYS A 208 3.54 2.71 1.76
CA LYS A 208 2.36 2.14 1.07
C LYS A 208 1.87 0.82 1.67
N HIS A 209 2.79 -0.07 2.03
CA HIS A 209 2.46 -1.38 2.61
C HIS A 209 2.08 -1.33 4.11
N ARG A 210 1.95 -0.13 4.68
CA ARG A 210 1.60 0.14 6.08
C ARG A 210 0.39 1.08 6.21
N GLY A 211 -0.39 1.22 5.14
CA GLY A 211 -1.69 1.90 5.16
C GLY A 211 -1.68 3.36 4.73
N PHE A 212 -0.52 3.91 4.35
CA PHE A 212 -0.42 5.29 3.85
C PHE A 212 -0.62 5.33 2.33
N GLY A 213 -1.01 6.50 1.81
CA GLY A 213 -1.00 6.71 0.37
C GLY A 213 -2.16 6.11 -0.40
N ARG A 214 -3.18 5.54 0.26
CA ARG A 214 -4.32 5.00 -0.47
C ARG A 214 -5.06 6.14 -1.15
N CYS A 215 -5.55 5.87 -2.34
CA CYS A 215 -6.23 6.85 -3.15
C CYS A 215 -7.17 6.17 -4.14
N HIS A 216 -8.11 6.94 -4.66
CA HIS A 216 -8.98 6.52 -5.74
C HIS A 216 -9.36 7.67 -6.68
N VAL A 217 -9.86 7.34 -7.86
CA VAL A 217 -10.51 8.24 -8.81
C VAL A 217 -11.93 7.70 -9.05
N ASN A 218 -12.93 8.53 -8.78
CA ASN A 218 -14.34 8.13 -8.94
C ASN A 218 -14.82 8.21 -10.38
N GLU A 219 -14.31 9.20 -11.12
CA GLU A 219 -14.85 9.57 -12.42
C GLU A 219 -13.74 9.98 -13.38
N TRP A 220 -13.92 9.57 -14.62
CA TRP A 220 -13.05 9.86 -15.75
C TRP A 220 -13.79 10.61 -16.84
N GLN A 221 -13.10 11.56 -17.48
CA GLN A 221 -13.51 12.16 -18.74
C GLN A 221 -12.48 11.86 -19.81
N VAL A 222 -12.95 11.52 -21.01
CA VAL A 222 -12.10 11.10 -22.13
C VAL A 222 -12.44 11.90 -23.39
N TRP A 223 -11.40 12.42 -24.03
CA TRP A 223 -11.47 13.05 -25.35
C TRP A 223 -10.59 12.30 -26.33
N GLN A 224 -11.07 12.09 -27.55
CA GLN A 224 -10.33 11.46 -28.63
C GLN A 224 -10.32 12.39 -29.83
N PHE A 225 -9.12 12.73 -30.31
CA PHE A 225 -8.92 13.61 -31.46
C PHE A 225 -8.16 12.87 -32.54
N ASP A 226 -8.81 12.59 -33.67
CA ASP A 226 -8.15 12.14 -34.89
C ASP A 226 -7.46 13.35 -35.56
N LEU A 227 -6.13 13.36 -35.52
CA LEU A 227 -5.34 14.45 -36.08
C LEU A 227 -5.22 14.37 -37.61
N THR A 228 -5.62 13.25 -38.22
CA THR A 228 -5.71 13.13 -39.68
C THR A 228 -6.90 13.92 -40.22
N ASP A 229 -7.95 14.07 -39.42
CA ASP A 229 -9.08 14.97 -39.68
C ASP A 229 -8.72 16.44 -39.37
N HIS A 230 -9.08 17.34 -40.28
CA HIS A 230 -8.75 18.75 -40.14
C HIS A 230 -9.53 19.44 -39.01
N GLN A 231 -10.81 19.10 -38.84
CA GLN A 231 -11.66 19.74 -37.84
C GLN A 231 -11.25 19.30 -36.44
N GLN A 232 -11.08 18.01 -36.21
CA GLN A 232 -10.64 17.47 -34.92
C GLN A 232 -9.24 17.95 -34.51
N ARG A 233 -8.35 18.20 -35.49
CA ARG A 233 -7.06 18.85 -35.22
C ARG A 233 -7.23 20.28 -34.70
N LEU A 234 -8.15 21.06 -35.28
CA LEU A 234 -8.46 22.39 -34.78
C LEU A 234 -9.11 22.34 -33.39
N ASP A 235 -9.97 21.35 -33.14
CA ASP A 235 -10.62 21.16 -31.86
C ASP A 235 -9.59 20.83 -30.77
N TRP A 236 -8.61 19.96 -31.04
CA TRP A 236 -7.49 19.69 -30.14
C TRP A 236 -6.63 20.93 -29.87
N LEU A 237 -6.34 21.75 -30.88
CA LEU A 237 -5.58 22.99 -30.69
C LEU A 237 -6.32 24.02 -29.84
N LYS A 238 -7.65 24.04 -29.91
CA LYS A 238 -8.53 24.91 -29.11
C LYS A 238 -8.90 24.32 -27.75
N PHE A 239 -8.55 23.07 -27.49
CA PHE A 239 -8.83 22.41 -26.22
C PHE A 239 -8.15 23.16 -25.08
N GLU A 240 -8.82 23.28 -23.94
CA GLU A 240 -8.30 24.00 -22.79
C GLU A 240 -7.28 23.13 -22.03
N HIS A 241 -6.06 23.07 -22.56
CA HIS A 241 -4.94 22.31 -22.00
C HIS A 241 -4.54 22.75 -20.59
N TRP A 242 -4.78 24.02 -20.23
CA TRP A 242 -4.42 24.59 -18.93
C TRP A 242 -5.46 24.32 -17.83
N HIS A 243 -6.66 23.89 -18.20
CA HIS A 243 -7.68 23.47 -17.23
C HIS A 243 -7.33 22.06 -16.76
N SER A 244 -7.06 21.83 -15.48
CA SER A 244 -6.69 20.49 -14.98
C SER A 244 -7.90 19.66 -14.53
N GLY A 245 -8.99 20.32 -14.15
CA GLY A 245 -10.18 19.69 -13.59
C GLY A 245 -11.09 18.98 -14.60
N LEU A 246 -12.17 18.41 -14.06
CA LEU A 246 -13.28 17.87 -14.84
C LEU A 246 -14.20 19.01 -15.30
N PHE A 247 -14.71 18.91 -16.52
CA PHE A 247 -15.70 19.86 -17.05
C PHE A 247 -17.12 19.45 -16.63
N PRO A 248 -17.91 20.34 -16.01
CA PRO A 248 -19.27 19.99 -15.55
C PRO A 248 -20.21 19.48 -16.65
N ASP A 249 -20.08 20.02 -17.86
CA ASP A 249 -20.97 19.74 -18.99
C ASP A 249 -20.50 18.57 -19.88
N TYR A 250 -19.45 17.85 -19.47
CA TYR A 250 -18.88 16.75 -20.26
C TYR A 250 -19.16 15.39 -19.59
N PRO A 251 -19.54 14.35 -20.36
CA PRO A 251 -19.90 13.05 -19.78
C PRO A 251 -18.75 12.45 -18.96
N THR A 252 -19.10 11.98 -17.77
CA THR A 252 -18.19 11.27 -16.88
C THR A 252 -18.45 9.76 -16.92
N HIS A 253 -17.40 8.99 -16.65
CA HIS A 253 -17.43 7.54 -16.62
C HIS A 253 -16.80 7.03 -15.33
N THR A 254 -17.47 6.12 -14.63
CA THR A 254 -16.92 5.48 -13.42
C THR A 254 -15.87 4.40 -13.74
N SER A 255 -15.81 3.95 -15.00
CA SER A 255 -14.84 2.96 -15.46
C SER A 255 -14.14 3.43 -16.72
N ILE A 256 -12.82 3.53 -16.66
CA ILE A 256 -11.94 3.92 -17.74
C ILE A 256 -11.97 2.91 -18.88
N ALA A 257 -12.15 1.62 -18.58
CA ALA A 257 -12.30 0.57 -19.57
C ALA A 257 -13.54 0.83 -20.45
N LYS A 258 -14.66 1.20 -19.83
CA LYS A 258 -15.87 1.60 -20.57
C LYS A 258 -15.66 2.92 -21.33
N ALA A 259 -15.01 3.90 -20.72
CA ALA A 259 -14.74 5.19 -21.36
C ALA A 259 -13.85 5.07 -22.62
N LEU A 260 -12.89 4.14 -22.60
CA LEU A 260 -12.00 3.84 -23.72
C LEU A 260 -12.55 2.77 -24.67
N ASN A 261 -13.73 2.20 -24.39
CA ASN A 261 -14.33 1.08 -25.11
C ASN A 261 -13.40 -0.15 -25.23
N VAL A 262 -12.75 -0.53 -24.11
CA VAL A 262 -11.87 -1.70 -24.02
C VAL A 262 -12.45 -2.75 -23.07
N SER A 263 -12.38 -4.01 -23.48
CA SER A 263 -12.72 -5.14 -22.61
C SER A 263 -11.48 -5.66 -21.87
N LEU A 264 -11.58 -5.73 -20.54
CA LEU A 264 -10.55 -6.27 -19.66
C LEU A 264 -11.01 -7.62 -19.12
N GLY A 265 -10.21 -8.67 -19.31
CA GLY A 265 -10.54 -10.02 -18.87
C GLY A 265 -9.82 -10.38 -17.58
N GLU A 266 -10.42 -11.25 -16.75
CA GLU A 266 -9.78 -11.70 -15.52
C GLU A 266 -8.43 -12.39 -15.76
N LYS A 267 -8.22 -13.00 -16.94
CA LYS A 267 -6.95 -13.64 -17.32
C LYS A 267 -5.83 -12.63 -17.64
N ASP A 268 -6.14 -11.34 -17.75
CA ASP A 268 -5.14 -10.31 -17.97
C ASP A 268 -4.32 -10.03 -16.70
N ASP A 269 -4.83 -10.39 -15.53
CA ASP A 269 -4.16 -10.19 -14.24
C ASP A 269 -3.31 -11.42 -13.85
N GLN A 270 -1.99 -11.28 -13.89
CA GLN A 270 -1.01 -12.31 -13.51
C GLN A 270 -0.58 -12.19 -12.05
N ARG A 271 -1.15 -11.28 -11.27
CA ARG A 271 -0.82 -11.12 -9.85
C ARG A 271 -1.36 -12.29 -9.04
N GLU A 272 -0.50 -12.82 -8.17
CA GLU A 272 -0.89 -13.79 -7.16
C GLU A 272 -0.93 -13.14 -5.78
N PHE A 273 -2.00 -13.37 -5.03
CA PHE A 273 -2.18 -12.76 -3.71
C PHE A 273 -3.08 -13.59 -2.80
N CYS A 274 -2.89 -13.39 -1.50
CA CYS A 274 -3.84 -13.78 -0.47
C CYS A 274 -4.32 -12.52 0.25
N LYS A 275 -5.60 -12.20 0.11
CA LYS A 275 -6.25 -11.04 0.72
C LYS A 275 -7.19 -11.50 1.82
N ILE A 276 -7.11 -10.86 2.99
CA ILE A 276 -7.98 -11.11 4.14
C ILE A 276 -8.68 -9.80 4.48
N ASP A 277 -10.00 -9.81 4.31
CA ASP A 277 -10.91 -8.73 4.70
C ASP A 277 -11.71 -9.22 5.91
N ALA A 278 -11.39 -8.75 7.10
CA ALA A 278 -11.92 -9.30 8.35
C ALA A 278 -12.53 -8.24 9.26
N THR A 279 -13.73 -8.48 9.76
CA THR A 279 -14.45 -7.59 10.67
C THR A 279 -14.27 -8.03 12.12
N PHE A 280 -13.84 -7.10 12.96
CA PHE A 280 -13.63 -7.30 14.39
C PHE A 280 -14.46 -6.33 15.23
N THR A 281 -14.67 -6.68 16.49
CA THR A 281 -14.99 -5.73 17.56
C THR A 281 -13.81 -5.63 18.54
N LEU A 282 -13.83 -4.62 19.40
CA LEU A 282 -12.88 -4.48 20.51
C LEU A 282 -13.42 -5.23 21.73
N ALA A 283 -12.70 -6.26 22.18
CA ALA A 283 -13.01 -6.99 23.41
C ALA A 283 -12.47 -6.27 24.66
N SER A 284 -11.49 -5.37 24.49
CA SER A 284 -10.96 -4.53 25.55
C SER A 284 -10.57 -3.14 25.03
N PRO A 285 -10.35 -2.14 25.91
CA PRO A 285 -9.96 -0.80 25.48
C PRO A 285 -8.66 -0.82 24.69
N LEU A 286 -8.52 0.05 23.70
CA LEU A 286 -7.33 0.12 22.83
C LEU A 286 -6.60 1.45 22.98
N LEU A 287 -5.28 1.39 23.07
CA LEU A 287 -4.42 2.58 23.09
C LEU A 287 -3.27 2.41 22.11
N ILE A 288 -3.25 3.21 21.06
CA ILE A 288 -2.04 3.46 20.26
C ILE A 288 -1.67 4.90 20.58
N ARG A 289 -0.48 5.13 21.12
CA ARG A 289 -0.10 6.47 21.58
C ARG A 289 0.02 7.41 20.37
N SER A 290 -0.65 8.56 20.42
CA SER A 290 -0.32 9.67 19.53
C SER A 290 0.95 10.37 20.02
N GLY A 291 1.81 10.81 19.10
CA GLY A 291 3.03 11.57 19.43
C GLY A 291 2.80 12.97 20.00
N GLN A 292 1.58 13.50 19.89
CA GLN A 292 1.25 14.84 20.34
C GLN A 292 0.97 14.85 21.85
N ALA A 293 1.89 15.43 22.61
CA ALA A 293 1.59 15.94 23.95
C ALA A 293 0.66 17.14 23.78
N SER A 294 -0.57 17.03 24.27
CA SER A 294 -1.51 18.13 24.25
C SER A 294 -1.14 19.18 25.31
N ASN A 295 -1.20 20.47 24.95
CA ASN A 295 -0.95 21.57 25.88
C ASN A 295 -1.87 21.52 27.12
N ASP A 296 -1.26 21.58 28.31
CA ASP A 296 -1.68 21.90 29.69
C ASP A 296 -3.06 21.47 30.26
N LYS A 297 -4.00 20.92 29.49
CA LYS A 297 -5.33 20.48 29.98
C LYS A 297 -5.83 19.15 29.42
N ALA A 298 -5.03 18.45 28.64
CA ALA A 298 -5.43 17.19 28.03
C ALA A 298 -4.54 16.03 28.51
N PRO A 299 -5.04 14.77 28.42
CA PRO A 299 -4.38 13.62 29.02
C PRO A 299 -2.96 13.42 28.49
N ASP A 300 -2.07 12.88 29.34
CA ASP A 300 -0.66 12.67 29.01
C ASP A 300 -0.46 11.79 27.77
N VAL A 301 -1.38 10.83 27.57
CA VAL A 301 -1.36 9.92 26.42
C VAL A 301 -2.77 9.75 25.88
N VAL A 302 -2.95 10.06 24.60
CA VAL A 302 -4.23 9.85 23.90
C VAL A 302 -4.10 8.82 22.79
N HIS A 303 -5.22 8.20 22.43
CA HIS A 303 -5.30 7.28 21.31
C HIS A 303 -5.03 8.01 19.97
N LEU A 304 -4.30 7.36 19.08
CA LEU A 304 -3.99 7.84 17.74
C LEU A 304 -5.29 8.05 16.95
N LYS A 305 -5.50 9.30 16.54
CA LYS A 305 -6.59 9.65 15.64
C LYS A 305 -6.04 10.26 14.37
N SER A 306 -6.78 10.13 13.29
CA SER A 306 -6.44 10.69 11.99
C SER A 306 -7.63 11.37 11.37
N ARG A 307 -7.38 12.43 10.60
CA ARG A 307 -8.48 13.13 9.95
C ARG A 307 -9.01 12.30 8.77
N ARG A 308 -10.32 12.12 8.72
CA ARG A 308 -11.08 11.39 7.68
C ARG A 308 -12.33 12.18 7.38
N ASN A 309 -12.47 12.63 6.13
CA ASN A 309 -13.61 13.44 5.67
C ASN A 309 -13.85 14.66 6.59
N GLY A 310 -12.77 15.36 6.96
CA GLY A 310 -12.82 16.53 7.84
C GLY A 310 -12.89 16.23 9.35
N GLU A 311 -13.20 15.01 9.77
CA GLU A 311 -13.36 14.62 11.18
C GLU A 311 -12.16 13.85 11.73
N LEU A 312 -11.83 14.05 13.00
CA LEU A 312 -10.74 13.32 13.67
C LEU A 312 -11.25 11.98 14.20
N LYS A 313 -10.96 10.87 13.50
CA LYS A 313 -11.43 9.53 13.84
C LYS A 313 -10.31 8.65 14.43
N PRO A 314 -10.62 7.77 15.41
CA PRO A 314 -9.63 6.85 15.96
C PRO A 314 -9.23 5.79 14.93
N VAL A 315 -7.93 5.47 14.86
CA VAL A 315 -7.38 4.58 13.84
C VAL A 315 -6.48 3.50 14.43
N LEU A 316 -6.62 2.29 13.90
CA LEU A 316 -5.62 1.25 14.03
C LEU A 316 -4.58 1.43 12.91
N SER A 317 -3.42 1.99 13.24
CA SER A 317 -2.38 2.24 12.24
C SER A 317 -1.79 0.95 11.69
N GLY A 318 -1.56 0.92 10.37
CA GLY A 318 -0.98 -0.24 9.69
C GLY A 318 0.46 -0.52 10.13
N THR A 319 1.21 0.50 10.56
CA THR A 319 2.55 0.33 11.16
C THR A 319 2.49 -0.41 12.50
N SER A 320 1.55 -0.07 13.37
CA SER A 320 1.40 -0.73 14.67
C SER A 320 0.93 -2.18 14.50
N LEU A 321 -0.09 -2.40 13.66
CA LEU A 321 -0.59 -3.74 13.38
C LEU A 321 0.48 -4.62 12.71
N ALA A 322 1.22 -4.10 11.72
CA ALA A 322 2.31 -4.85 11.10
C ALA A 322 3.43 -5.22 12.07
N GLY A 323 3.76 -4.33 13.02
CA GLY A 323 4.75 -4.63 14.08
C GLY A 323 4.29 -5.77 14.98
N VAL A 324 3.04 -5.71 15.45
CA VAL A 324 2.43 -6.75 16.30
C VAL A 324 2.36 -8.10 15.56
N LEU A 325 1.93 -8.10 14.30
CA LEU A 325 1.90 -9.29 13.44
C LEU A 325 3.30 -9.87 13.24
N ARG A 326 4.31 -9.03 12.98
CA ARG A 326 5.71 -9.48 12.81
C ARG A 326 6.23 -10.18 14.05
N HIS A 327 6.05 -9.58 15.23
CA HIS A 327 6.49 -10.18 16.49
C HIS A 327 5.76 -11.48 16.81
N ARG A 328 4.45 -11.54 16.53
CA ARG A 328 3.69 -12.76 16.74
C ARG A 328 4.11 -13.87 15.77
N ALA A 329 4.35 -13.54 14.51
CA ALA A 329 4.84 -14.48 13.51
C ALA A 329 6.19 -15.08 13.94
N GLU A 330 7.12 -14.24 14.40
CA GLU A 330 8.42 -14.68 14.92
C GLU A 330 8.25 -15.63 16.11
N LYS A 331 7.33 -15.32 17.04
CA LYS A 331 7.02 -16.19 18.18
C LYS A 331 6.42 -17.53 17.73
N ILE A 332 5.48 -17.54 16.79
CA ILE A 332 4.86 -18.78 16.28
C ILE A 332 5.93 -19.67 15.66
N VAL A 333 6.73 -19.13 14.75
CA VAL A 333 7.77 -19.89 14.04
C VAL A 333 8.82 -20.42 15.00
N ASN A 334 9.29 -19.62 15.95
CA ASN A 334 10.22 -20.08 16.99
C ASN A 334 9.60 -21.18 17.86
N THR A 335 8.30 -21.09 18.17
CA THR A 335 7.60 -22.12 18.95
C THR A 335 7.52 -23.44 18.20
N LEU A 336 7.11 -23.40 16.92
CA LEU A 336 6.95 -24.58 16.06
C LEU A 336 8.29 -25.24 15.70
N THR A 337 9.39 -24.48 15.71
CA THR A 337 10.75 -24.99 15.49
C THR A 337 11.48 -25.34 16.78
N GLU A 338 10.82 -25.25 17.94
CA GLU A 338 11.41 -25.44 19.28
C GLU A 338 12.66 -24.57 19.52
N CYS A 339 12.71 -23.38 18.92
CA CYS A 339 13.85 -22.45 18.91
C CYS A 339 15.15 -23.04 18.33
N LYS A 340 15.09 -24.19 17.64
CA LYS A 340 16.27 -24.88 17.09
C LYS A 340 16.74 -24.33 15.75
N LYS A 341 15.90 -23.54 15.05
CA LYS A 341 16.16 -23.07 13.68
C LYS A 341 16.05 -21.54 13.51
N PRO A 342 16.89 -20.75 14.20
CA PRO A 342 16.79 -19.29 14.16
C PRO A 342 17.02 -18.68 12.76
N LEU A 343 17.80 -19.33 11.89
CA LEU A 343 18.02 -18.87 10.52
C LEU A 343 16.76 -19.01 9.66
N VAL A 344 15.99 -20.09 9.83
CA VAL A 344 14.70 -20.30 9.13
C VAL A 344 13.69 -19.25 9.58
N THR A 345 13.60 -18.99 10.89
CA THR A 345 12.75 -17.91 11.42
C THR A 345 13.10 -16.57 10.78
N LYS A 346 14.38 -16.18 10.80
CA LYS A 346 14.82 -14.91 10.21
C LYS A 346 14.48 -14.82 8.72
N ARG A 347 14.69 -15.90 7.95
CA ARG A 347 14.35 -15.97 6.53
C ARG A 347 12.87 -15.70 6.28
N ILE A 348 11.98 -16.48 6.89
CA ILE A 348 10.52 -16.36 6.70
C ILE A 348 10.04 -14.95 7.08
N ILE A 349 10.50 -14.42 8.21
CA ILE A 349 10.10 -13.08 8.68
C ILE A 349 10.63 -11.97 7.77
N LYS A 350 11.88 -12.05 7.30
CA LYS A 350 12.43 -11.09 6.33
C LYS A 350 11.67 -11.12 5.00
N GLU A 351 11.27 -12.31 4.54
CA GLU A 351 10.58 -12.50 3.26
C GLU A 351 9.17 -11.91 3.24
N ILE A 352 8.40 -12.07 4.32
CA ILE A 352 7.02 -11.57 4.44
C ILE A 352 7.00 -10.07 4.77
N PHE A 353 7.76 -9.66 5.79
CA PHE A 353 7.67 -8.31 6.37
C PHE A 353 8.71 -7.32 5.83
N GLY A 354 9.62 -7.79 4.98
CA GLY A 354 10.72 -6.99 4.43
C GLY A 354 11.84 -6.74 5.43
N PHE A 355 12.95 -6.21 4.92
CA PHE A 355 14.10 -5.82 5.72
C PHE A 355 14.95 -4.75 5.02
N VAL A 356 15.66 -3.97 5.84
CA VAL A 356 16.71 -3.04 5.41
C VAL A 356 18.01 -3.54 6.05
N PRO A 357 19.04 -3.88 5.25
CA PRO A 357 20.35 -4.25 5.78
C PRO A 357 20.93 -3.08 6.56
N ASP A 358 21.45 -3.36 7.75
CA ASP A 358 22.06 -2.34 8.59
C ASP A 358 23.54 -2.22 8.22
N LYS A 359 23.91 -1.09 7.59
CA LYS A 359 25.30 -0.83 7.18
C LYS A 359 26.27 -0.71 8.36
N LYS A 360 25.78 -0.42 9.57
CA LYS A 360 26.65 -0.26 10.76
C LYS A 360 27.01 -1.58 11.45
N TYR A 361 26.21 -2.64 11.27
CA TYR A 361 26.49 -3.95 11.86
C TYR A 361 27.25 -4.91 10.93
N GLN A 362 27.41 -4.54 9.66
CA GLN A 362 28.19 -5.32 8.69
C GLN A 362 29.71 -5.21 8.89
N SER A 363 30.19 -4.25 9.69
CA SER A 363 31.62 -4.06 9.96
C SER A 363 32.18 -4.88 11.13
N GLU A 364 31.34 -5.62 11.88
CA GLU A 364 31.77 -6.34 13.10
C GLU A 364 31.70 -7.88 12.99
N ILE A 365 31.29 -8.43 11.85
CA ILE A 365 31.24 -9.89 11.62
C ILE A 365 32.10 -10.20 10.39
N GLU A 366 33.34 -10.66 10.61
CA GLU A 366 34.33 -10.91 9.56
C GLU A 366 34.11 -12.18 8.71
N ASP A 367 33.10 -13.03 8.98
CA ASP A 367 33.05 -14.38 8.37
C ASP A 367 31.70 -14.84 7.79
N ILE A 368 30.83 -13.93 7.35
CA ILE A 368 29.63 -14.33 6.59
C ILE A 368 29.62 -13.61 5.24
N ASP A 369 29.93 -14.39 4.22
CA ASP A 369 29.69 -14.22 2.78
C ASP A 369 29.23 -12.81 2.37
N GLN A 370 30.10 -12.09 1.64
CA GLN A 370 29.93 -10.72 1.12
C GLN A 370 28.78 -10.56 0.10
N ASN A 371 27.69 -11.29 0.26
CA ASN A 371 26.48 -11.04 -0.47
C ASN A 371 25.86 -9.75 0.08
N ASN A 372 26.03 -8.67 -0.69
CA ASN A 372 25.27 -7.43 -0.61
C ASN A 372 23.76 -7.73 -0.62
N GLU A 373 23.19 -8.15 0.52
CA GLU A 373 21.75 -8.28 0.67
C GLU A 373 21.14 -6.91 0.35
N LYS A 374 20.35 -6.83 -0.72
CA LYS A 374 19.64 -5.59 -1.07
C LYS A 374 18.41 -5.47 -0.18
N ALA A 375 18.09 -4.25 0.25
CA ALA A 375 16.85 -3.99 0.98
C ALA A 375 15.65 -4.53 0.21
N LYS A 376 14.76 -5.22 0.92
CA LYS A 376 13.55 -5.83 0.35
C LYS A 376 12.32 -5.24 1.01
N ALA A 377 11.39 -4.75 0.20
CA ALA A 377 10.10 -4.28 0.68
C ALA A 377 9.25 -5.44 1.23
N SER A 378 8.38 -5.13 2.20
CA SER A 378 7.39 -6.08 2.75
C SER A 378 6.49 -6.60 1.63
N ARG A 379 6.19 -7.90 1.58
CA ARG A 379 5.13 -8.44 0.72
C ARG A 379 3.76 -8.43 1.41
N LEU A 380 3.75 -8.43 2.74
CA LEU A 380 2.55 -8.21 3.53
C LEU A 380 2.22 -6.71 3.58
N ILE A 381 1.09 -6.35 2.99
CA ILE A 381 0.44 -5.05 3.07
C ILE A 381 -0.55 -5.09 4.22
N VAL A 382 -0.47 -4.09 5.09
CA VAL A 382 -1.35 -3.93 6.24
C VAL A 382 -1.99 -2.55 6.15
N HIS A 383 -3.29 -2.52 5.89
CA HIS A 383 -4.00 -1.26 5.75
C HIS A 383 -4.35 -0.64 7.10
N GLU A 384 -4.30 0.70 7.14
CA GLU A 384 -4.80 1.46 8.28
C GLU A 384 -6.32 1.44 8.29
N SER A 385 -6.89 1.29 9.47
CA SER A 385 -8.33 1.05 9.62
C SER A 385 -8.94 2.02 10.61
N VAL A 386 -10.08 2.61 10.27
CA VAL A 386 -10.85 3.45 11.19
C VAL A 386 -11.61 2.53 12.15
N ILE A 387 -11.68 2.94 13.42
CA ILE A 387 -12.44 2.22 14.44
C ILE A 387 -13.74 2.98 14.68
N GLU A 388 -14.86 2.38 14.30
CA GLU A 388 -16.15 3.03 14.37
C GLU A 388 -16.85 2.79 15.71
N ASN A 389 -17.73 3.72 16.10
CA ASN A 389 -18.57 3.62 17.28
C ASN A 389 -17.81 3.36 18.58
N THR A 390 -16.85 4.22 18.92
CA THR A 390 -16.09 4.15 20.18
C THR A 390 -16.41 5.32 21.10
N THR A 391 -15.95 5.25 22.35
CA THR A 391 -16.00 6.35 23.32
C THR A 391 -14.60 6.63 23.85
N ASP A 392 -14.25 7.91 23.95
CA ASP A 392 -13.05 8.34 24.68
C ASP A 392 -13.35 8.41 26.17
N LEU A 393 -12.58 7.71 27.01
CA LEU A 393 -12.64 7.85 28.46
C LEU A 393 -11.25 8.09 29.02
N VAL A 394 -11.11 9.14 29.83
CA VAL A 394 -9.86 9.43 30.54
C VAL A 394 -9.78 8.53 31.76
N GLN A 395 -8.68 7.81 31.87
CA GLN A 395 -8.37 6.92 32.99
C GLN A 395 -7.11 7.41 33.70
N ASN A 396 -7.26 7.75 34.98
CA ASN A 396 -6.14 8.14 35.83
C ASN A 396 -5.43 6.89 36.36
N ARG A 397 -4.10 6.91 36.37
CA ARG A 397 -3.27 5.79 36.84
C ARG A 397 -2.10 6.30 37.67
N ILE A 398 -1.67 5.46 38.60
CA ILE A 398 -0.49 5.65 39.43
C ILE A 398 0.61 4.69 38.98
N ALA A 399 1.85 5.16 38.87
CA ALA A 399 2.98 4.26 38.69
C ALA A 399 3.29 3.53 40.01
N ILE A 400 3.51 2.23 39.92
CA ILE A 400 3.96 1.41 41.05
C ILE A 400 5.48 1.34 40.98
N ASP A 401 6.13 1.68 42.08
CA ASP A 401 7.56 1.49 42.26
C ASP A 401 7.86 -0.02 42.31
N ARG A 402 8.71 -0.49 41.38
CA ARG A 402 9.04 -1.91 41.23
C ARG A 402 9.85 -2.47 42.40
N PHE A 403 10.54 -1.63 43.16
CA PHE A 403 11.33 -2.03 44.31
C PHE A 403 10.49 -2.08 45.59
N THR A 404 9.69 -1.04 45.83
CA THR A 404 8.91 -0.92 47.08
C THR A 404 7.50 -1.53 46.98
N GLY A 405 6.98 -1.74 45.77
CA GLY A 405 5.59 -2.17 45.55
C GLY A 405 4.55 -1.09 45.90
N GLY A 406 4.97 0.08 46.36
CA GLY A 406 4.13 1.22 46.68
C GLY A 406 3.88 2.14 45.48
N THR A 407 3.09 3.19 45.70
CA THR A 407 2.92 4.26 44.72
C THR A 407 4.19 5.07 44.57
N LEU A 408 4.67 5.24 43.34
CA LEU A 408 5.75 6.17 43.06
C LEU A 408 5.21 7.59 43.22
N HIS A 409 5.73 8.33 44.20
CA HIS A 409 5.28 9.70 44.50
C HIS A 409 5.44 10.61 43.27
N GLY A 410 4.36 11.32 42.93
CA GLY A 410 4.34 12.27 41.80
C GLY A 410 4.13 11.63 40.42
N ALA A 411 3.96 10.31 40.31
CA ALA A 411 3.77 9.61 39.04
C ALA A 411 2.30 9.24 38.79
N LEU A 412 1.40 10.22 38.93
CA LEU A 412 0.05 10.13 38.40
C LEU A 412 0.11 10.45 36.91
N PHE A 413 -0.44 9.58 36.07
CA PHE A 413 -0.56 9.83 34.64
C PHE A 413 -1.97 9.48 34.15
N ASN A 414 -2.48 10.30 33.24
CA ASN A 414 -3.81 10.20 32.68
C ASN A 414 -3.71 9.69 31.25
N GLU A 415 -4.34 8.56 30.96
CA GLU A 415 -4.40 7.99 29.62
C GLU A 415 -5.83 8.03 29.09
N GLN A 416 -5.99 8.32 27.80
CA GLN A 416 -7.28 8.28 27.12
C GLN A 416 -7.27 7.20 26.03
N PRO A 417 -7.44 5.91 26.41
CA PRO A 417 -7.73 4.85 25.45
C PRO A 417 -9.15 4.99 24.89
N ILE A 418 -9.39 4.36 23.75
CA ILE A 418 -10.75 4.20 23.22
C ILE A 418 -11.41 2.97 23.84
N PHE A 419 -12.68 3.12 24.20
CA PHE A 419 -13.51 2.04 24.75
C PHE A 419 -14.54 1.56 23.73
N PRO A 420 -14.80 0.24 23.66
CA PRO A 420 -15.86 -0.30 22.82
C PRO A 420 -17.26 0.15 23.27
N LYS A 421 -18.14 0.30 22.31
CA LYS A 421 -19.60 0.23 22.42
C LYS A 421 -20.08 -1.12 21.87
N LYS A 422 -21.38 -1.42 22.02
CA LYS A 422 -21.98 -2.67 21.53
C LYS A 422 -21.83 -2.85 20.00
N ASP A 423 -21.82 -1.75 19.27
CA ASP A 423 -21.77 -1.65 17.81
C ASP A 423 -20.40 -1.22 17.28
N THR A 424 -19.35 -1.26 18.12
CA THR A 424 -17.98 -1.07 17.66
C THR A 424 -17.65 -2.11 16.61
N HIS A 425 -17.08 -1.62 15.52
CA HIS A 425 -16.59 -2.47 14.45
C HIS A 425 -15.32 -1.87 13.85
N LEU A 426 -14.45 -2.77 13.40
CA LEU A 426 -13.14 -2.51 12.85
C LEU A 426 -12.93 -3.47 11.69
N LYS A 427 -12.78 -2.95 10.48
CA LYS A 427 -12.45 -3.76 9.30
C LYS A 427 -10.94 -3.79 9.13
N LEU A 428 -10.32 -4.96 9.14
CA LEU A 428 -8.91 -5.16 8.84
C LEU A 428 -8.77 -5.68 7.41
N ASN A 429 -7.90 -5.03 6.63
CA ASN A 429 -7.55 -5.48 5.28
C ASN A 429 -6.05 -5.82 5.26
N LEU A 430 -5.74 -7.09 5.00
CA LEU A 430 -4.38 -7.61 4.85
C LEU A 430 -4.22 -8.19 3.45
N GLU A 431 -3.09 -7.94 2.80
CA GLU A 431 -2.78 -8.54 1.50
C GLU A 431 -1.35 -9.07 1.53
N LEU A 432 -1.16 -10.35 1.23
CA LEU A 432 0.14 -10.96 1.01
C LEU A 432 0.36 -11.16 -0.49
N ARG A 433 1.33 -10.45 -1.05
CA ARG A 433 1.70 -10.52 -2.47
C ARG A 433 2.61 -11.71 -2.76
N ASN A 434 2.35 -12.39 -3.87
CA ASN A 434 3.07 -13.59 -4.31
C ASN A 434 3.27 -14.59 -3.14
N PRO A 435 2.17 -15.06 -2.53
CA PRO A 435 2.24 -15.87 -1.32
C PRO A 435 2.73 -17.28 -1.65
N GLU A 436 3.59 -17.83 -0.80
CA GLU A 436 3.85 -19.28 -0.77
C GLU A 436 2.85 -19.96 0.17
N ASP A 437 2.56 -21.26 -0.04
CA ASP A 437 1.53 -21.99 0.71
C ASP A 437 1.76 -21.96 2.24
N TYR A 438 3.02 -22.11 2.67
CA TYR A 438 3.39 -22.04 4.09
C TYR A 438 3.17 -20.64 4.72
N GLU A 439 3.24 -19.58 3.91
CA GLU A 439 3.07 -18.20 4.37
C GLU A 439 1.59 -17.88 4.59
N ILE A 440 0.72 -18.46 3.76
CA ILE A 440 -0.73 -18.45 3.98
C ILE A 440 -1.05 -19.15 5.29
N GLY A 441 -0.45 -20.33 5.53
CA GLY A 441 -0.61 -21.05 6.81
C GLY A 441 -0.21 -20.20 8.02
N LEU A 442 0.91 -19.46 7.94
CA LEU A 442 1.33 -18.54 9.00
C LEU A 442 0.37 -17.36 9.17
N LEU A 443 -0.14 -16.79 8.06
CA LEU A 443 -1.10 -15.70 8.08
C LEU A 443 -2.44 -16.12 8.71
N LEU A 444 -2.89 -17.36 8.47
CA LEU A 444 -4.07 -17.95 9.11
C LEU A 444 -3.91 -18.08 10.63
N LEU A 445 -2.73 -18.49 11.10
CA LEU A 445 -2.43 -18.53 12.55
C LEU A 445 -2.44 -17.14 13.17
N LEU A 446 -1.91 -16.14 12.47
CA LEU A 446 -1.97 -14.73 12.92
C LEU A 446 -3.42 -14.23 12.98
N LEU A 447 -4.23 -14.55 11.97
CA LEU A 447 -5.65 -14.21 11.95
C LEU A 447 -6.37 -14.86 13.14
N LYS A 448 -6.13 -16.15 13.40
CA LYS A 448 -6.67 -16.87 14.56
C LYS A 448 -6.32 -16.20 15.88
N ASP A 449 -5.07 -15.80 16.06
CA ASP A 449 -4.62 -15.17 17.30
C ASP A 449 -5.23 -13.77 17.51
N LEU A 450 -5.48 -13.02 16.43
CA LEU A 450 -6.27 -11.78 16.49
C LEU A 450 -7.75 -12.08 16.79
N TRP A 451 -8.33 -13.09 16.13
CA TRP A 451 -9.74 -13.46 16.25
C TRP A 451 -10.13 -13.86 17.65
N THR A 452 -9.26 -14.62 18.32
CA THR A 452 -9.48 -15.14 19.68
C THR A 452 -9.04 -14.15 20.77
N GLY A 453 -8.54 -12.98 20.39
CA GLY A 453 -8.04 -11.98 21.32
C GLY A 453 -6.73 -12.35 22.02
N ASP A 454 -6.04 -13.43 21.61
CA ASP A 454 -4.74 -13.83 22.18
C ASP A 454 -3.61 -12.87 21.77
N LEU A 455 -3.72 -12.25 20.60
CA LEU A 455 -2.80 -11.22 20.13
C LEU A 455 -3.32 -9.82 20.46
N PRO A 456 -2.81 -9.15 21.51
CA PRO A 456 -3.16 -7.77 21.80
C PRO A 456 -2.48 -6.81 20.81
N VAL A 457 -3.21 -5.78 20.39
CA VAL A 457 -2.72 -4.72 19.50
C VAL A 457 -2.57 -3.40 20.28
N GLY A 458 -1.56 -2.60 19.92
CA GLY A 458 -1.29 -1.32 20.57
C GLY A 458 -0.46 -1.43 21.84
N GLY A 459 -0.40 -0.32 22.58
CA GLY A 459 0.37 -0.18 23.80
C GLY A 459 -0.37 -0.69 25.04
N THR A 460 0.37 -0.88 26.13
CA THR A 460 -0.19 -1.24 27.44
C THR A 460 -0.94 -2.58 27.45
N SER A 461 -0.51 -3.56 26.66
CA SER A 461 -1.11 -4.90 26.65
C SER A 461 -0.96 -5.65 27.99
N SER A 462 0.06 -5.31 28.79
CA SER A 462 0.30 -5.87 30.14
C SER A 462 -0.84 -5.63 31.13
N ILE A 463 -1.70 -4.65 30.87
CA ILE A 463 -2.88 -4.32 31.69
C ILE A 463 -4.18 -4.75 31.02
N GLY A 464 -4.12 -5.61 30.00
CA GLY A 464 -5.28 -6.24 29.35
C GLY A 464 -5.89 -5.47 28.17
N ARG A 465 -5.23 -4.41 27.68
CA ARG A 465 -5.72 -3.61 26.53
C ARG A 465 -5.43 -4.24 25.17
N GLY A 466 -6.22 -3.82 24.19
CA GLY A 466 -5.96 -4.09 22.77
C GLY A 466 -6.41 -5.44 22.25
N ARG A 467 -7.33 -6.14 22.94
CA ARG A 467 -7.82 -7.43 22.46
C ARG A 467 -8.93 -7.22 21.43
N LEU A 468 -8.80 -7.86 20.28
CA LEU A 468 -9.81 -7.91 19.24
C LEU A 468 -10.65 -9.19 19.37
N GLN A 469 -11.86 -9.18 18.82
CA GLN A 469 -12.71 -10.34 18.68
C GLN A 469 -13.27 -10.37 17.26
N GLY A 470 -13.01 -11.44 16.51
CA GLY A 470 -13.49 -11.56 15.13
C GLY A 470 -15.00 -11.82 15.05
N LYS A 471 -15.62 -11.34 13.97
CA LYS A 471 -17.04 -11.55 13.64
C LYS A 471 -17.18 -12.33 12.33
N ASP A 472 -16.57 -11.81 11.29
CA ASP A 472 -16.57 -12.36 9.93
C ASP A 472 -15.23 -12.07 9.26
N ALA A 473 -14.84 -12.91 8.30
CA ALA A 473 -13.76 -12.62 7.38
C ALA A 473 -13.99 -13.25 6.02
N THR A 474 -13.52 -12.57 5.00
CA THR A 474 -13.42 -13.07 3.63
C THR A 474 -11.95 -13.22 3.29
N ILE A 475 -11.55 -14.42 2.87
CA ILE A 475 -10.20 -14.70 2.36
C ILE A 475 -10.32 -14.90 0.84
N THR A 476 -9.71 -14.00 0.08
CA THR A 476 -9.61 -14.12 -1.38
C THR A 476 -8.21 -14.59 -1.75
N LEU A 477 -8.14 -15.75 -2.38
CA LEU A 477 -6.90 -16.34 -2.88
C LEU A 477 -6.90 -16.26 -4.39
N ARG A 478 -5.80 -15.76 -4.96
CA ARG A 478 -5.51 -15.84 -6.39
C ARG A 478 -4.14 -16.47 -6.56
N ILE A 479 -4.08 -17.73 -6.95
CA ILE A 479 -2.84 -18.52 -7.07
C ILE A 479 -2.95 -19.35 -8.36
N LYS A 480 -1.91 -19.36 -9.20
CA LYS A 480 -1.89 -20.12 -10.47
C LYS A 480 -3.09 -19.83 -11.38
N GLN A 481 -3.53 -18.56 -11.42
CA GLN A 481 -4.71 -18.09 -12.16
C GLN A 481 -6.06 -18.65 -11.69
N GLU A 482 -6.11 -19.40 -10.59
CA GLU A 482 -7.36 -19.77 -9.93
C GLU A 482 -7.68 -18.75 -8.85
N LYS A 483 -8.94 -18.28 -8.82
CA LYS A 483 -9.44 -17.36 -7.81
C LYS A 483 -10.45 -18.10 -6.94
N ARG A 484 -10.18 -18.20 -5.64
CA ARG A 484 -11.09 -18.77 -4.64
C ARG A 484 -11.43 -17.74 -3.58
N LYS A 485 -12.66 -17.76 -3.10
CA LYS A 485 -13.13 -16.85 -2.06
C LYS A 485 -13.78 -17.64 -0.94
N LEU A 486 -13.17 -17.57 0.24
CA LEU A 486 -13.58 -18.29 1.44
C LEU A 486 -14.21 -17.29 2.41
N ILE A 487 -15.34 -17.66 3.00
CA ILE A 487 -16.06 -16.87 3.99
C ILE A 487 -16.00 -17.60 5.33
N ILE A 488 -15.53 -16.89 6.36
CA ILE A 488 -15.47 -17.33 7.74
C ILE A 488 -16.45 -16.49 8.53
N GLU A 489 -17.40 -17.13 9.21
CA GLU A 489 -18.40 -16.45 10.04
C GLU A 489 -18.44 -17.05 11.43
N GLN A 490 -18.69 -16.19 12.42
CA GLN A 490 -18.96 -16.59 13.79
C GLN A 490 -20.25 -15.93 14.28
N SER A 491 -21.32 -16.72 14.40
CA SER A 491 -22.66 -16.22 14.77
C SER A 491 -22.70 -15.65 16.19
N GLU A 492 -22.03 -16.31 17.15
CA GLU A 492 -21.93 -15.84 18.54
C GLU A 492 -20.57 -16.19 19.17
N ASN A 493 -20.19 -15.43 20.21
CA ASN A 493 -18.98 -15.72 20.99
C ASN A 493 -19.06 -17.14 21.57
N ASN A 494 -18.01 -17.95 21.34
CA ASN A 494 -17.87 -19.37 21.70
C ASN A 494 -18.61 -20.40 20.82
N GLN A 495 -19.25 -20.00 19.73
CA GLN A 495 -19.72 -20.96 18.72
C GLN A 495 -18.59 -21.34 17.75
N SER A 496 -18.71 -22.54 17.16
CA SER A 496 -17.81 -23.02 16.10
C SER A 496 -17.81 -22.07 14.92
N LEU A 497 -16.64 -21.88 14.31
CA LEU A 497 -16.52 -21.12 13.06
C LEU A 497 -17.22 -21.86 11.93
N ILE A 498 -18.03 -21.13 11.18
CA ILE A 498 -18.61 -21.62 9.92
C ILE A 498 -17.66 -21.15 8.81
N ILE A 499 -17.14 -22.09 8.03
CA ILE A 499 -16.24 -21.81 6.91
C ILE A 499 -16.92 -22.36 5.66
N ARG A 500 -17.12 -21.51 4.65
CA ARG A 500 -17.75 -21.85 3.38
C ARG A 500 -17.02 -21.20 2.22
N GLU A 501 -17.12 -21.78 1.04
CA GLU A 501 -16.71 -21.14 -0.21
C GLU A 501 -17.87 -20.28 -0.76
N ASP A 502 -17.55 -19.15 -1.39
CA ASP A 502 -18.56 -18.25 -1.99
C ASP A 502 -19.17 -18.84 -3.27
N ASP A 503 -18.60 -19.92 -3.80
CA ASP A 503 -19.11 -20.66 -4.95
C ASP A 503 -20.14 -21.73 -4.50
N PRO A 504 -21.43 -21.60 -4.86
CA PRO A 504 -22.48 -22.56 -4.50
C PRO A 504 -22.29 -23.95 -5.10
N GLU A 505 -21.49 -24.09 -6.18
CA GLU A 505 -21.24 -25.36 -6.87
C GLU A 505 -20.00 -26.10 -6.32
N SER A 506 -19.24 -25.46 -5.42
CA SER A 506 -18.09 -26.08 -4.76
C SER A 506 -18.52 -27.16 -3.76
N THR A 507 -18.14 -28.41 -4.04
CA THR A 507 -18.26 -29.55 -3.10
C THR A 507 -16.98 -29.80 -2.30
N ASP A 508 -15.97 -28.91 -2.42
CA ASP A 508 -14.68 -29.09 -1.76
C ASP A 508 -14.81 -28.90 -0.25
N ASN A 509 -14.16 -29.77 0.53
CA ASN A 509 -14.10 -29.64 1.97
C ASN A 509 -13.22 -28.43 2.33
N THR A 510 -13.83 -27.26 2.51
CA THR A 510 -13.15 -25.99 2.76
C THR A 510 -12.22 -26.04 3.99
N ALA A 511 -12.55 -26.86 4.98
CA ALA A 511 -11.71 -27.06 6.16
C ALA A 511 -10.43 -27.83 5.83
N GLU A 512 -10.49 -28.86 4.98
CA GLU A 512 -9.30 -29.58 4.50
C GLU A 512 -8.40 -28.66 3.67
N TYR A 513 -8.98 -27.76 2.89
CA TYR A 513 -8.23 -26.79 2.10
C TYR A 513 -7.45 -25.79 2.96
N LEU A 514 -8.02 -25.31 4.07
CA LEU A 514 -7.28 -24.47 5.03
C LEU A 514 -6.23 -25.28 5.80
N GLN A 515 -6.53 -26.55 6.12
CA GLN A 515 -5.59 -27.44 6.79
C GLN A 515 -4.35 -27.71 5.93
N TYR A 516 -4.49 -27.79 4.60
CA TYR A 516 -3.37 -27.92 3.67
C TYR A 516 -2.29 -26.85 3.88
N PHE A 517 -2.66 -25.58 4.01
CA PHE A 517 -1.69 -24.49 4.24
C PHE A 517 -0.97 -24.60 5.58
N LEU A 518 -1.65 -25.10 6.62
CA LEU A 518 -1.04 -25.36 7.93
C LEU A 518 -0.07 -26.54 7.86
N ASP A 519 -0.38 -27.56 7.08
CA ASP A 519 0.49 -28.70 6.86
C ASP A 519 1.74 -28.32 6.06
N GLU A 520 1.61 -27.46 5.04
CA GLU A 520 2.74 -26.89 4.31
C GLU A 520 3.63 -26.03 5.20
N LEU A 521 3.06 -25.24 6.12
CA LEU A 521 3.83 -24.55 7.16
C LEU A 521 4.63 -25.53 8.01
N ASN A 522 4.00 -26.58 8.52
CA ASN A 522 4.70 -27.59 9.32
C ASN A 522 5.80 -28.31 8.52
N LYS A 523 5.59 -28.58 7.22
CA LYS A 523 6.61 -29.17 6.34
C LYS A 523 7.79 -28.23 6.14
N GLU A 524 7.54 -26.96 5.84
CA GLU A 524 8.60 -25.97 5.61
C GLU A 524 9.46 -25.73 6.86
N LEU A 525 8.85 -25.71 8.05
CA LEU A 525 9.59 -25.56 9.31
C LEU A 525 10.43 -26.80 9.67
N LYS A 526 10.09 -27.98 9.13
CA LYS A 526 10.85 -29.23 9.33
C LYS A 526 12.05 -29.37 8.40
N LYS A 527 12.07 -28.71 7.24
CA LYS A 527 13.28 -28.56 6.41
C LYS A 527 14.35 -27.79 7.17
#